data_AF-A0A5C7XDM3-F1
#
_entry.id   AF-A0A5C7XDM3-F1
#
_cell.length_a   1.000
_cell.length_b   1.000
_cell.length_c   1.000
_cell.angle_alpha   90.00
_cell.angle_beta   90.00
_cell.angle_gamma   90.00
#
_symmetry.space_group_name_H-M   'P 1'
#
loop_
_entity.id
_entity.type
_entity.pdbx_description
1 polymer ?
#
loop_
_entity_poly.entity_id
_entity_poly.type
_entity_poly.pdbx_seq_one_letter_code
_entity_poly.pdbx_strand_id
1 'polypeptide(L)'
;MGTQTYLNEYYATAHRLRVDRGCLDHRDSEQQEGYYAAYDEANRRMAERGIFSQWEFASALFEFLHMSIDQALISRSPIIRGLAVLDRRFGKRRLSSFDASNEHPLVAMLFEFRKSAEGMAPPPLRAMRSASPLDGDAPEFEN
;
A
#
# COMPACT_ATOMS: atom_id res chain seq x y z
N MET A 1 -5.19 -13.91 9.27
CA MET A 1 -4.58 -14.39 8.01
C MET A 1 -4.34 -13.22 7.03
N GLY A 2 -3.44 -12.28 7.34
CA GLY A 2 -3.11 -11.16 6.44
C GLY A 2 -1.66 -11.18 5.96
N THR A 3 -0.75 -11.69 6.80
CA THR A 3 0.68 -11.80 6.51
C THR A 3 0.99 -12.80 5.39
N GLN A 4 0.16 -13.84 5.23
CA GLN A 4 0.39 -14.88 4.24
C GLN A 4 0.16 -14.39 2.80
N THR A 5 -0.80 -13.48 2.58
CA THR A 5 -1.13 -12.97 1.24
C THR A 5 0.01 -12.11 0.67
N TYR A 6 0.54 -11.18 1.48
CA TYR A 6 1.69 -10.36 1.09
C TYR A 6 2.90 -11.22 0.75
N LEU A 7 3.29 -12.14 1.65
CA LEU A 7 4.47 -12.97 1.46
C LEU A 7 4.34 -13.83 0.20
N ASN A 8 3.18 -14.45 -0.01
CA ASN A 8 2.95 -15.28 -1.19
C ASN A 8 3.10 -14.47 -2.49
N GLU A 9 2.49 -13.29 -2.58
CA GLU A 9 2.55 -12.45 -3.79
C GLU A 9 3.94 -11.85 -4.02
N TYR A 10 4.60 -11.44 -2.93
CA TYR A 10 5.98 -10.95 -2.94
C TYR A 10 6.95 -12.01 -3.46
N TYR A 11 6.94 -13.21 -2.88
CA TYR A 11 7.84 -14.29 -3.29
C TYR A 11 7.53 -14.79 -4.69
N ALA A 12 6.25 -14.88 -5.08
CA ALA A 12 5.86 -15.26 -6.44
C ALA A 12 6.36 -14.24 -7.48
N THR A 13 6.22 -12.95 -7.18
CA THR A 13 6.70 -11.87 -8.05
C THR A 13 8.21 -11.87 -8.16
N ALA A 14 8.93 -11.94 -7.04
CA ALA A 14 10.38 -12.01 -7.01
C ALA A 14 10.91 -13.25 -7.73
N HIS A 15 10.25 -14.41 -7.57
CA HIS A 15 10.62 -15.63 -8.26
C HIS A 15 10.49 -15.48 -9.79
N ARG A 16 9.37 -14.95 -10.28
CA ARG A 16 9.20 -14.68 -11.73
C ARG A 16 10.29 -13.78 -12.26
N LEU A 17 10.58 -12.67 -11.57
CA LEU A 17 11.66 -11.76 -11.95
C LEU A 17 13.03 -12.45 -12.00
N ARG A 18 13.32 -13.35 -11.06
CA ARG A 18 14.58 -14.11 -11.05
C ARG A 18 14.67 -15.13 -12.18
N VAL A 19 13.56 -15.80 -12.50
CA VAL A 19 13.48 -16.71 -13.65
C VAL A 19 13.72 -15.95 -14.95
N ASP A 20 13.00 -14.84 -15.17
CA ASP A 20 13.09 -14.04 -16.40
C ASP A 20 14.50 -13.47 -16.62
N ARG A 21 15.23 -13.19 -15.54
CA ARG A 21 16.59 -12.64 -15.57
C ARG A 21 17.71 -13.70 -15.52
N GLY A 22 17.37 -14.97 -15.32
CA GLY A 22 18.36 -16.03 -15.13
C GLY A 22 19.21 -15.88 -13.87
N CYS A 23 18.71 -15.22 -12.82
CA CYS A 23 19.43 -14.97 -11.56
C CYS A 23 18.82 -15.77 -10.40
N LEU A 24 18.86 -17.10 -10.51
CA LEU A 24 18.21 -18.01 -9.56
C LEU A 24 19.10 -18.37 -8.37
N ASP A 25 20.42 -18.35 -8.55
CA ASP A 25 21.37 -18.72 -7.50
C ASP A 25 21.98 -17.48 -6.85
N HIS A 26 21.65 -17.24 -5.58
CA HIS A 26 22.21 -16.12 -4.81
C HIS A 26 23.68 -16.35 -4.39
N ARG A 27 24.21 -17.56 -4.57
CA ARG A 27 25.58 -17.94 -4.22
C ARG A 27 26.53 -17.74 -5.39
N ASP A 28 26.00 -17.61 -6.60
CA ASP A 28 26.75 -17.21 -7.77
C ASP A 28 26.96 -15.69 -7.75
N SER A 29 28.23 -15.27 -7.69
CA SER A 29 28.60 -13.85 -7.63
C SER A 29 28.12 -13.05 -8.84
N GLU A 30 27.99 -13.66 -10.02
CA GLU A 30 27.50 -12.98 -11.23
C GLU A 30 25.98 -12.77 -11.17
N GLN A 31 25.25 -13.64 -10.45
CA GLN A 31 23.79 -13.57 -10.34
C GLN A 31 23.31 -12.80 -9.11
N GLN A 32 24.17 -12.63 -8.10
CA GLN A 32 23.80 -12.12 -6.77
C GLN A 32 23.10 -10.76 -6.83
N GLU A 33 23.62 -9.81 -7.61
CA GLU A 33 23.00 -8.48 -7.77
C GLU A 33 21.58 -8.61 -8.35
N GLY A 34 21.42 -9.35 -9.43
CA GLY A 34 20.13 -9.59 -10.08
C GLY A 34 19.15 -10.30 -9.15
N TYR A 35 19.62 -11.23 -8.33
CA TYR A 35 18.82 -11.98 -7.37
C TYR A 35 18.18 -11.05 -6.34
N TYR A 36 18.95 -10.15 -5.72
CA TYR A 36 18.42 -9.21 -4.73
C TYR A 36 17.61 -8.09 -5.37
N ALA A 37 18.02 -7.58 -6.54
CA ALA A 37 17.28 -6.56 -7.28
C ALA A 37 15.85 -7.04 -7.67
N ALA A 38 15.66 -8.35 -7.89
CA ALA A 38 14.34 -8.92 -8.13
C ALA A 38 13.41 -8.82 -6.91
N TYR A 39 13.95 -8.97 -5.70
CA TYR A 39 13.20 -8.78 -4.46
C TYR A 39 12.84 -7.32 -4.22
N ASP A 40 13.80 -6.42 -4.40
CA ASP A 40 13.56 -4.97 -4.26
C ASP A 40 12.50 -4.49 -5.25
N GLU A 41 12.55 -4.97 -6.48
CA GLU A 41 11.53 -4.66 -7.49
C GLU A 41 10.18 -5.29 -7.18
N ALA A 42 10.13 -6.53 -6.69
CA ALA A 42 8.89 -7.12 -6.24
C ALA A 42 8.23 -6.26 -5.16
N ASN A 43 9.01 -5.76 -4.18
CA ASN A 43 8.48 -4.88 -3.15
C ASN A 43 7.96 -3.56 -3.75
N ARG A 44 8.72 -2.92 -4.65
CA ARG A 44 8.27 -1.69 -5.32
C ARG A 44 6.96 -1.86 -6.08
N ARG A 45 6.81 -2.95 -6.85
CA ARG A 45 5.58 -3.25 -7.59
C ARG A 45 4.38 -3.51 -6.67
N MET A 46 4.60 -4.11 -5.50
CA MET A 46 3.55 -4.26 -4.49
C MET A 46 3.15 -2.90 -3.90
N ALA A 47 4.15 -2.09 -3.54
CA ALA A 47 3.93 -0.76 -2.98
C ALA A 47 3.14 0.14 -3.93
N GLU A 48 3.47 0.17 -5.23
CA GLU A 48 2.75 0.92 -6.28
C GLU A 48 1.25 0.57 -6.36
N ARG A 49 0.89 -0.67 -6.01
CA ARG A 49 -0.50 -1.15 -5.96
C ARG A 49 -1.17 -0.92 -4.61
N GLY A 50 -0.49 -0.29 -3.65
CA GLY A 50 -0.97 -0.09 -2.30
C GLY A 50 -0.95 -1.35 -1.42
N ILE A 51 -0.13 -2.35 -1.77
CA ILE A 51 0.06 -3.56 -0.98
C ILE A 51 1.35 -3.42 -0.20
N PHE A 52 1.26 -3.51 1.13
CA PHE A 52 2.40 -3.31 2.03
C PHE A 52 2.50 -4.48 3.02
N SER A 53 3.71 -4.78 3.45
CA SER A 53 3.93 -5.71 4.55
C SER A 53 3.43 -5.13 5.89
N GLN A 54 3.16 -6.01 6.85
CA GLN A 54 2.84 -5.59 8.23
C GLN A 54 3.97 -4.77 8.86
N TRP A 55 5.22 -5.11 8.52
CA TRP A 55 6.39 -4.42 9.02
C TRP A 55 6.54 -3.01 8.44
N GLU A 56 6.31 -2.82 7.14
CA GLU A 56 6.31 -1.49 6.52
C GLU A 56 5.22 -0.59 7.11
N PHE A 57 4.02 -1.15 7.33
CA PHE A 57 2.92 -0.41 7.94
C PHE A 57 3.23 -0.04 9.40
N ALA A 58 3.71 -0.99 10.20
CA ALA A 58 4.08 -0.72 11.60
C ALA A 58 5.23 0.30 11.70
N SER A 59 6.27 0.15 10.89
CA SER A 59 7.40 1.10 10.84
C SER A 59 6.95 2.50 10.47
N ALA A 60 6.10 2.63 9.43
CA ALA A 60 5.55 3.91 9.00
C ALA A 60 4.70 4.58 10.10
N LEU A 61 3.93 3.80 10.88
CA LEU A 61 3.18 4.33 12.02
C LEU A 61 4.10 4.91 13.09
N PHE A 62 5.12 4.16 13.52
CA PHE A 62 6.07 4.64 14.52
C PHE A 62 6.84 5.87 14.06
N GLU A 63 7.24 5.90 12.79
CA GLU A 63 7.90 7.06 12.19
C GLU A 63 6.96 8.28 12.17
N PHE A 64 5.71 8.11 11.72
CA PHE A 64 4.72 9.19 11.64
C PHE A 64 4.44 9.88 12.99
N LEU A 65 4.45 9.13 14.10
CA LEU A 65 4.23 9.69 15.44
C LEU A 65 5.23 10.78 15.83
N HIS A 66 6.42 10.76 15.24
CA HIS A 66 7.51 11.69 15.53
C HIS A 66 7.67 12.78 14.47
N MET A 67 6.76 12.86 13.51
CA MET A 67 6.82 13.83 12.41
C MET A 67 5.88 15.03 12.61
N SER A 68 6.31 16.19 12.11
CA SER A 68 5.39 17.29 11.85
C SER A 68 4.45 16.94 10.68
N ILE A 69 3.30 17.61 10.60
CA ILE A 69 2.34 17.34 9.53
C ILE A 69 2.92 17.67 8.14
N ASP A 70 3.76 18.70 8.05
CA ASP A 70 4.38 19.12 6.79
C ASP A 70 5.47 18.14 6.35
N GLN A 71 6.25 17.57 7.29
CA GLN A 71 7.21 16.50 7.00
C GLN A 71 6.49 15.24 6.52
N ALA A 72 5.39 14.87 7.18
CA ALA A 72 4.64 13.68 6.83
C ALA A 72 4.01 13.78 5.42
N LEU A 73 3.53 14.96 5.02
CA LEU A 73 2.95 15.19 3.69
C LEU A 73 3.95 15.07 2.53
N ILE A 74 5.24 15.31 2.76
CA ILE A 74 6.29 15.16 1.72
C ILE A 74 7.09 13.87 1.87
N SER A 75 6.69 12.97 2.78
CA SER A 75 7.37 11.69 3.00
C SER A 75 7.34 10.85 1.73
N ARG A 76 8.42 10.08 1.48
CA ARG A 76 8.45 9.10 0.39
C ARG A 76 7.45 7.95 0.61
N SER A 77 7.15 7.64 1.87
CA SER A 77 6.22 6.57 2.23
C SER A 77 4.77 6.99 1.95
N PRO A 78 4.05 6.30 1.05
CA PRO A 78 2.64 6.57 0.82
C PRO A 78 1.76 6.26 2.04
N ILE A 79 2.21 5.38 2.94
CA ILE A 79 1.54 5.11 4.22
C ILE A 79 1.58 6.36 5.09
N ILE A 80 2.76 6.96 5.25
CA ILE A 80 2.96 8.17 6.06
C ILE A 80 2.16 9.35 5.49
N ARG A 81 2.22 9.57 4.17
CA ARG A 81 1.40 10.61 3.52
C ARG A 81 -0.09 10.35 3.69
N GLY A 82 -0.53 9.10 3.57
CA GLY A 82 -1.92 8.70 3.80
C GLY A 82 -2.39 9.01 5.23
N LEU A 83 -1.57 8.70 6.22
CA LEU A 83 -1.83 9.05 7.63
C LEU A 83 -1.87 10.57 7.82
N ALA A 84 -0.97 11.32 7.19
CA ALA A 84 -0.96 12.78 7.23
C ALA A 84 -2.26 13.38 6.70
N VAL A 85 -2.78 12.85 5.59
CA VAL A 85 -4.06 13.27 5.02
C VAL A 85 -5.24 12.97 5.94
N LEU A 86 -5.19 11.91 6.76
CA LEU A 86 -6.23 11.62 7.76
C LEU A 86 -6.12 12.46 9.03
N ASP A 87 -4.92 12.91 9.38
CA ASP A 87 -4.63 13.55 10.66
C ASP A 87 -5.33 14.92 10.81
N ARG A 88 -5.91 15.18 11.98
CA ARG A 88 -6.59 16.45 12.29
C ARG A 88 -5.69 17.70 12.12
N ARG A 89 -4.37 17.56 12.28
CA ARG A 89 -3.37 18.63 12.08
C ARG A 89 -3.38 19.10 10.63
N PHE A 90 -3.75 18.24 9.69
CA PHE A 90 -4.10 18.63 8.33
C PHE A 90 -5.53 19.19 8.32
N GLY A 91 -5.65 20.49 8.61
CA GLY A 91 -6.96 21.13 8.80
C GLY A 91 -7.84 21.17 7.54
N LYS A 92 -9.16 21.35 7.73
CA LYS A 92 -10.19 21.36 6.68
C LYS A 92 -9.90 22.31 5.50
N ARG A 93 -9.34 23.49 5.78
CA ARG A 93 -8.94 24.46 4.74
C ARG A 93 -7.81 23.94 3.84
N ARG A 94 -6.84 23.21 4.39
CA ARG A 94 -5.78 22.56 3.58
C ARG A 94 -6.36 21.37 2.83
N LEU A 95 -7.23 20.59 3.47
CA LEU A 95 -7.94 19.48 2.86
C LEU A 95 -8.72 19.94 1.61
N SER A 96 -9.43 21.07 1.67
CA SER A 96 -10.22 21.59 0.54
C SER A 96 -9.38 22.06 -0.65
N SER A 97 -8.12 22.46 -0.42
CA SER A 97 -7.21 22.96 -1.47
C SER A 97 -6.16 21.93 -1.90
N PHE A 98 -6.22 20.71 -1.37
CA PHE A 98 -5.25 19.67 -1.68
C PHE A 98 -5.61 18.98 -3.00
N ASP A 99 -4.61 18.81 -3.87
CA ASP A 99 -4.74 18.10 -5.13
C ASP A 99 -4.14 16.70 -5.01
N ALA A 100 -4.99 15.69 -5.04
CA ALA A 100 -4.61 14.28 -4.96
C ALA A 100 -4.51 13.59 -6.33
N SER A 101 -4.62 14.32 -7.45
CA SER A 101 -4.64 13.76 -8.80
C SER A 101 -3.36 12.99 -9.17
N ASN A 102 -2.21 13.45 -8.67
CA ASN A 102 -0.90 12.83 -8.89
C ASN A 102 -0.38 12.09 -7.65
N GLU A 103 -1.23 11.85 -6.66
CA GLU A 103 -0.84 11.14 -5.45
C GLU A 103 -0.90 9.61 -5.62
N HIS A 104 -0.23 8.93 -4.71
CA HIS A 104 -0.29 7.47 -4.65
C HIS A 104 -1.74 6.98 -4.43
N PRO A 105 -2.19 5.87 -5.04
CA PRO A 105 -3.59 5.41 -4.95
C PRO A 105 -4.13 5.30 -3.50
N LEU A 106 -3.30 4.82 -2.57
CA LEU A 106 -3.63 4.81 -1.13
C LEU A 106 -3.94 6.21 -0.59
N VAL A 107 -3.09 7.19 -0.89
CA VAL A 107 -3.22 8.57 -0.38
C VAL A 107 -4.47 9.22 -0.96
N ALA A 108 -4.69 9.08 -2.27
CA ALA A 108 -5.89 9.58 -2.94
C ALA A 108 -7.18 8.96 -2.38
N MET A 109 -7.17 7.65 -2.11
CA MET A 109 -8.32 6.96 -1.51
C MET A 109 -8.63 7.46 -0.10
N LEU A 110 -7.61 7.65 0.75
CA LEU A 110 -7.78 8.19 2.11
C LEU A 110 -8.19 9.66 2.11
N PHE A 111 -7.70 10.44 1.15
CA PHE A 111 -8.11 11.82 0.93
C PHE A 111 -9.60 11.94 0.63
N GLU A 112 -10.09 11.18 -0.36
CA GLU A 112 -11.51 11.22 -0.74
C GLU A 112 -12.41 10.65 0.36
N PHE A 113 -11.95 9.62 1.08
CA PHE A 113 -12.62 9.13 2.28
C PHE A 113 -12.79 10.25 3.32
N ARG A 114 -11.72 11.00 3.62
CA ARG A 114 -11.79 12.09 4.58
C ARG A 114 -12.68 13.23 4.10
N LYS A 115 -12.57 13.66 2.85
CA LYS A 115 -13.45 14.71 2.28
C LYS A 115 -14.92 14.34 2.42
N SER A 116 -15.24 13.07 2.19
CA SER A 116 -16.59 12.56 2.34
C SER A 116 -17.07 12.57 3.78
N ALA A 117 -16.24 12.10 4.72
CA ALA A 117 -16.54 12.13 6.15
C ALA A 117 -16.74 13.56 6.68
N GLU A 118 -16.08 14.54 6.06
CA GLU A 118 -16.17 15.97 6.40
C GLU A 118 -17.31 16.70 5.67
N GLY A 119 -18.10 16.00 4.85
CA GLY A 119 -19.22 16.58 4.08
C GLY A 119 -18.80 17.48 2.92
N MET A 120 -17.54 17.39 2.48
CA MET A 120 -16.98 18.19 1.37
C MET A 120 -17.11 17.50 0.01
N ALA A 121 -17.43 16.21 0.00
CA ALA A 121 -17.64 15.40 -1.20
C ALA A 121 -18.71 14.34 -0.92
N PRO A 122 -19.41 13.84 -1.96
CA PRO A 122 -20.26 12.66 -1.80
C PRO A 122 -19.42 11.45 -1.37
N PRO A 123 -19.97 10.53 -0.55
CA PRO A 123 -19.24 9.36 -0.09
C PRO A 123 -18.64 8.57 -1.26
N PRO A 124 -17.42 8.03 -1.12
CA PRO A 124 -16.80 7.25 -2.19
C PRO A 124 -17.77 6.11 -2.56
N LEU A 125 -17.94 5.86 -3.86
CA LEU A 125 -18.99 5.05 -4.50
C LEU A 125 -19.10 3.57 -4.05
N ARG A 126 -18.42 3.17 -2.97
CA ARG A 126 -18.59 1.88 -2.30
C ARG A 126 -19.70 1.85 -1.23
N ALA A 127 -20.37 2.98 -0.98
CA ALA A 127 -21.54 3.04 -0.08
C ALA A 127 -22.84 2.41 -0.66
N MET A 128 -22.85 1.94 -1.92
CA MET A 128 -23.99 1.23 -2.55
C MET A 128 -23.76 -0.28 -2.70
N ARG A 129 -23.09 -0.93 -1.74
CA ARG A 129 -23.14 -2.40 -1.61
C ARG A 129 -24.04 -2.80 -0.43
N SER A 130 -25.34 -2.64 -0.63
CA SER A 130 -26.28 -3.69 -0.19
C SER A 130 -25.88 -4.99 -0.92
N ALA A 131 -25.73 -6.08 -0.17
CA ALA A 131 -25.18 -7.39 -0.57
C ALA A 131 -23.64 -7.52 -0.50
N SER A 132 -23.20 -8.07 0.63
CA SER A 132 -21.90 -8.71 0.82
C SER A 132 -21.74 -9.88 -0.19
N PRO A 133 -20.65 -9.96 -0.98
CA PRO A 133 -20.33 -11.16 -1.77
C PRO A 133 -19.60 -12.23 -0.96
N LEU A 134 -19.45 -12.07 0.36
CA LEU A 134 -18.67 -12.99 1.19
C LEU A 134 -19.50 -14.10 1.85
N ASP A 135 -20.79 -14.22 1.50
CA ASP A 135 -21.67 -15.32 1.96
C ASP A 135 -21.88 -16.41 0.89
N GLY A 136 -20.98 -16.55 -0.09
CA GLY A 136 -21.10 -17.55 -1.15
C GLY A 136 -19.80 -18.27 -1.47
N ASP A 137 -19.80 -19.58 -1.19
CA ASP A 137 -18.88 -20.62 -1.65
C ASP A 137 -17.41 -20.53 -1.23
N ALA A 138 -17.13 -21.03 -0.01
CA ALA A 138 -15.88 -21.72 0.24
C ALA A 138 -15.92 -23.07 -0.51
N PRO A 139 -14.93 -23.42 -1.34
CA PRO A 139 -14.85 -24.77 -1.88
C PRO A 139 -14.55 -25.73 -0.74
N GLU A 140 -15.41 -26.75 -0.60
CA GLU A 140 -15.17 -27.91 0.23
C GLU A 140 -13.89 -28.59 -0.27
N PHE A 141 -12.87 -28.66 0.59
CA PHE A 141 -11.73 -29.53 0.35
C PHE A 141 -12.15 -30.95 0.72
N GLU A 142 -12.46 -31.78 -0.28
CA GLU A 142 -12.52 -33.23 -0.11
C GLU A 142 -11.12 -33.79 0.16
N ASN A 143 -11.06 -34.77 1.06
CA ASN A 143 -9.87 -35.39 1.65
C ASN A 143 -8.88 -36.00 0.64
#